data_AF-A0A7S2T549-F1
#
_entry.id   AF-A0A7S2T549-F1
#
_cell.length_a   1.000
_cell.length_b   1.000
_cell.length_c   1.000
_cell.angle_alpha   90.00
_cell.angle_beta   90.00
_cell.angle_gamma   90.00
#
_symmetry.space_group_name_H-M   'P 1'
#
loop_
_entity.id
_entity.type
_entity.pdbx_description
1 polymer ?
#
loop_
_entity_poly.entity_id
_entity_poly.type
_entity_poly.pdbx_seq_one_letter_code
_entity_poly.pdbx_strand_id
1 'polypeptide(L)'
;FSFVISAYDVFGNPQGNQSALYGSEGFGAALYPRDESMSTDASCKATDNFDGSYSVSCLSTVSGSYSMVIYLDLPGNERVLIGGTNNLTVAINPGQFSPSNSLVVPESTVVKAGEQYSVIIQGRDTYSNLQIAGGLSFDISLKTSSSQPASMYDQKLVDRGDGKY
;
A
#
# COMPACT_ATOMS: atom_id res chain seq x y z
N PHE A 1 -3.67 7.82 -1.30
CA PHE A 1 -5.14 8.01 -1.50
C PHE A 1 -5.53 9.40 -0.98
N SER A 2 -6.72 9.89 -1.28
CA SER A 2 -7.19 11.22 -0.84
C SER A 2 -8.65 11.21 -0.40
N PHE A 3 -9.01 12.12 0.49
CA PHE A 3 -10.38 12.35 0.96
C PHE A 3 -10.57 13.82 1.35
N VAL A 4 -11.81 14.21 1.63
CA VAL A 4 -12.17 15.58 2.01
C VAL A 4 -12.74 15.59 3.43
N ILE A 5 -12.34 16.57 4.22
CA ILE A 5 -12.95 16.90 5.51
C ILE A 5 -13.84 18.11 5.30
N SER A 6 -15.05 18.10 5.87
CA SER A 6 -15.95 19.26 5.88
C SER A 6 -16.07 19.81 7.29
N ALA A 7 -15.81 21.11 7.46
CA ALA A 7 -15.87 21.78 8.76
C ALA A 7 -17.27 22.32 9.04
N TYR A 8 -17.73 22.09 10.27
CA TYR A 8 -19.02 22.56 10.77
C TYR A 8 -18.83 23.29 12.10
N ASP A 9 -19.62 24.33 12.34
CA ASP A 9 -19.66 24.99 13.65
C ASP A 9 -20.42 24.15 14.69
N VAL A 10 -20.45 24.63 15.94
CA VAL A 10 -21.15 23.96 17.05
C VAL A 10 -22.67 23.86 16.86
N PHE A 11 -23.23 24.58 15.90
CA PHE A 11 -24.65 24.55 15.54
C PHE A 11 -24.93 23.70 14.29
N GLY A 12 -23.90 23.09 13.69
CA GLY A 12 -24.01 22.24 12.51
C GLY A 12 -24.10 23.01 11.19
N ASN A 13 -23.74 24.30 11.17
CA ASN A 13 -23.65 25.04 9.90
C ASN A 13 -22.27 24.80 9.26
N PRO A 14 -22.20 24.65 7.92
CA PRO A 14 -20.92 24.53 7.24
C PRO A 14 -20.13 25.83 7.43
N GLN A 15 -18.89 25.72 7.89
CA GLN A 15 -18.00 26.86 7.99
C GLN A 15 -17.52 27.23 6.59
N GLY A 16 -18.14 28.19 5.89
CA GLY A 16 -17.71 28.60 4.54
C GLY A 16 -16.38 29.37 4.51
N ASN A 17 -16.10 30.08 3.40
CA ASN A 17 -14.89 30.90 3.14
C ASN A 17 -14.67 32.11 4.10
N GLN A 18 -15.13 32.02 5.36
CA GLN A 18 -14.94 33.05 6.39
C GLN A 18 -13.62 32.86 7.18
N SER A 19 -12.63 32.22 6.54
CA SER A 19 -11.29 31.95 7.06
C SER A 19 -10.51 33.22 7.51
N ALA A 20 -11.02 34.42 7.22
CA ALA A 20 -10.43 35.68 7.69
C ALA A 20 -10.78 36.07 9.15
N LEU A 21 -11.79 35.47 9.78
CA LEU A 21 -12.15 35.78 11.19
C LEU A 21 -11.79 34.66 12.18
N TYR A 22 -11.56 33.43 11.69
CA TYR A 22 -11.16 32.25 12.49
C TYR A 22 -9.90 31.56 11.94
N GLY A 23 -9.01 32.33 11.30
CA GLY A 23 -7.84 31.86 10.54
C GLY A 23 -6.73 31.16 11.33
N SER A 24 -7.04 30.09 12.05
CA SER A 24 -6.07 29.31 12.82
C SER A 24 -6.40 27.83 13.01
N GLU A 25 -7.48 27.33 12.43
CA GLU A 25 -7.81 25.89 12.48
C GLU A 25 -7.07 25.16 11.35
N GLY A 26 -6.08 24.36 11.72
CA GLY A 26 -5.49 23.39 10.80
C GLY A 26 -6.20 22.05 10.93
N PHE A 27 -6.19 21.23 9.88
CA PHE A 27 -6.53 19.82 10.01
C PHE A 27 -5.30 18.96 9.78
N GLY A 28 -5.20 17.89 10.55
CA GLY A 28 -4.16 16.89 10.42
C GLY A 28 -4.77 15.51 10.15
N ALA A 29 -4.01 14.67 9.46
CA ALA A 29 -4.30 13.24 9.41
C ALA A 29 -2.99 12.47 9.64
N ALA A 30 -3.08 11.27 10.18
CA ALA A 30 -1.94 10.36 10.28
C ALA A 30 -2.40 8.92 10.07
N LEU A 31 -1.46 8.11 9.60
CA LEU A 31 -1.63 6.67 9.43
C LEU A 31 -0.70 5.96 10.41
N TYR A 32 -1.27 5.07 11.22
CA TYR A 32 -0.51 4.22 12.11
C TYR A 32 -0.63 2.77 11.64
N PRO A 33 0.49 2.06 11.40
CA PRO A 33 0.42 0.63 11.10
C PRO A 33 -0.30 -0.12 12.21
N ARG A 34 -1.16 -1.08 11.86
CA ARG A 34 -1.84 -1.94 12.84
C ARG A 34 -1.00 -3.14 13.27
N ASP A 35 0.10 -3.38 12.57
CA ASP A 35 1.13 -4.35 12.92
C ASP A 35 2.40 -3.57 13.30
N GLU A 36 2.87 -3.77 14.53
CA GLU A 36 4.04 -3.06 15.06
C GLU A 36 5.35 -3.43 14.35
N SER A 37 5.37 -4.52 13.57
CA SER A 37 6.51 -4.90 12.74
C SER A 37 6.60 -4.13 11.42
N MET A 38 5.53 -3.43 11.03
CA MET A 38 5.51 -2.61 9.83
C MET A 38 6.23 -1.28 10.03
N SER A 39 6.90 -0.80 8.98
CA SER A 39 7.47 0.54 8.96
C SER A 39 6.37 1.61 9.06
N THR A 40 6.67 2.72 9.73
CA THR A 40 5.81 3.91 9.81
C THR A 40 6.03 4.87 8.64
N ASP A 41 6.47 4.39 7.47
CA ASP A 41 6.71 5.22 6.29
C ASP A 41 5.39 5.61 5.60
N ALA A 42 4.59 6.38 6.33
CA ALA A 42 3.34 6.96 5.87
C ALA A 42 3.31 8.45 6.23
N SER A 43 2.90 9.27 5.28
CA SER A 43 2.73 10.70 5.47
C SER A 43 1.37 11.15 4.96
N CYS A 44 0.79 12.12 5.65
CA CYS A 44 -0.46 12.74 5.24
C CYS A 44 -0.29 14.26 5.25
N LYS A 45 -0.95 14.92 4.29
CA LYS A 45 -1.01 16.37 4.16
C LYS A 45 -2.46 16.79 3.97
N ALA A 46 -2.93 17.66 4.86
CA ALA A 46 -4.16 18.40 4.66
C ALA A 46 -3.86 19.75 3.97
N THR A 47 -4.76 20.18 3.10
CA THR A 47 -4.70 21.47 2.41
C THR A 47 -6.08 22.11 2.53
N ASP A 48 -6.13 23.33 3.07
CA ASP A 48 -7.36 24.14 3.12
C ASP A 48 -7.78 24.52 1.68
N ASN A 49 -9.04 24.25 1.34
CA ASN A 49 -9.61 24.60 0.04
C ASN A 49 -10.24 26.00 0.03
N PHE A 50 -10.23 26.71 1.17
CA PHE A 50 -10.83 28.03 1.35
C PHE A 50 -12.33 28.07 1.06
N ASP A 51 -13.03 26.98 1.29
CA ASP A 51 -14.48 26.87 1.11
C ASP A 51 -15.18 26.17 2.27
N GLY A 52 -14.45 25.91 3.36
CA GLY A 52 -14.92 25.10 4.48
C GLY A 52 -14.58 23.63 4.40
N SER A 53 -13.86 23.23 3.36
CA SER A 53 -13.38 21.87 3.19
C SER A 53 -11.85 21.81 3.16
N TYR A 54 -11.32 20.65 3.56
CA TYR A 54 -9.89 20.39 3.59
C TYR A 54 -9.60 19.12 2.79
N SER A 55 -8.75 19.24 1.77
CA SER A 55 -8.28 18.11 0.99
C SER A 55 -7.15 17.40 1.72
N VAL A 56 -7.33 16.13 2.07
CA VAL A 56 -6.30 15.30 2.70
C VAL A 56 -5.74 14.33 1.67
N SER A 57 -4.42 14.27 1.59
CA SER A 57 -3.67 13.32 0.77
C SER A 57 -2.72 12.53 1.65
N CYS A 58 -2.74 11.20 1.54
CA CYS A 58 -1.82 10.32 2.24
C CYS A 58 -1.05 9.43 1.26
N LEU A 59 0.24 9.26 1.55
CA LEU A 59 1.16 8.38 0.82
C LEU A 59 1.83 7.43 1.81
N SER A 60 1.91 6.16 1.44
CA SER A 60 2.74 5.15 2.12
C SER A 60 3.41 4.29 1.05
N THR A 61 4.65 3.89 1.32
CA THR A 61 5.40 2.95 0.48
C THR A 61 5.26 1.51 0.93
N VAL A 62 4.65 1.28 2.10
CA VAL A 62 4.52 -0.06 2.71
C VAL A 62 3.07 -0.51 2.67
N SER A 63 2.81 -1.62 2.00
CA SER A 63 1.49 -2.23 1.96
C SER A 63 1.09 -2.81 3.32
N GLY A 64 -0.21 -2.86 3.59
CA GLY A 64 -0.75 -3.43 4.81
C GLY A 64 -1.94 -2.64 5.37
N SER A 65 -2.26 -2.90 6.63
CA SER A 65 -3.42 -2.31 7.30
C SER A 65 -3.00 -1.19 8.24
N TYR A 66 -3.65 -0.03 8.11
CA TYR A 66 -3.36 1.16 8.89
C TYR A 66 -4.62 1.66 9.59
N SER A 67 -4.47 2.17 10.82
CA SER A 67 -5.47 3.01 11.47
C SER A 67 -5.24 4.45 11.05
N MET A 68 -6.28 5.10 10.54
CA MET A 68 -6.22 6.51 10.16
C MET A 68 -6.86 7.36 11.22
N VAL A 69 -6.10 8.29 11.79
CA VAL A 69 -6.58 9.31 12.72
C VAL A 69 -6.71 10.67 12.03
N ILE A 70 -7.64 11.48 12.53
CA ILE A 70 -7.87 12.86 12.05
C ILE A 70 -7.85 13.79 13.26
N TYR A 71 -7.11 14.88 13.13
CA TYR A 71 -6.90 15.90 14.16
C TYR A 71 -7.41 17.26 13.68
N LEU A 72 -7.92 18.04 14.64
CA LEU A 72 -8.01 19.49 14.54
C LEU A 72 -6.77 20.08 15.21
N ASP A 73 -5.97 20.83 14.45
CA ASP A 73 -4.82 21.60 14.93
C ASP A 73 -5.32 22.97 15.42
N LEU A 74 -5.08 23.26 16.70
CA LEU A 74 -5.45 24.51 17.37
C LEU A 74 -4.21 25.41 17.56
N PRO A 75 -4.41 26.73 17.78
CA PRO A 75 -3.33 27.64 18.17
C PRO A 75 -2.49 27.10 19.34
N GLY A 76 -1.18 27.31 19.28
CA GLY A 76 -0.28 26.86 20.35
C GLY A 76 0.21 25.41 20.23
N ASN A 77 0.08 24.80 19.05
CA ASN A 77 0.45 23.40 18.75
C ASN A 77 -0.39 22.35 19.49
N GLU A 78 -1.60 22.70 19.90
CA GLU A 78 -2.54 21.76 20.49
C GLU A 78 -3.24 20.97 19.37
N ARG A 79 -3.48 19.67 19.61
CA ARG A 79 -4.16 18.78 18.67
C ARG A 79 -5.32 18.07 19.35
N VAL A 80 -6.51 18.20 18.78
CA VAL A 80 -7.71 17.51 19.24
C VAL A 80 -8.04 16.39 18.26
N LEU A 81 -8.16 15.16 18.77
CA LEU A 81 -8.61 14.03 17.97
C LEU A 81 -10.11 14.16 17.67
N ILE A 82 -10.46 14.26 16.38
CA ILE A 82 -11.85 14.47 15.94
C ILE A 82 -12.43 13.25 15.22
N GLY A 83 -11.59 12.26 14.90
CA GLY A 83 -12.05 11.01 14.29
C GLY A 83 -10.92 10.03 14.03
N GLY A 84 -11.29 8.83 13.59
CA GLY A 84 -10.30 7.90 13.07
C GLY A 84 -9.53 7.06 14.12
N THR A 85 -10.09 6.85 15.30
CA THR A 85 -9.58 5.80 16.19
C THR A 85 -9.73 4.41 15.53
N ASN A 86 -9.32 3.33 16.21
CA ASN A 86 -9.26 1.90 15.78
C ASN A 86 -10.37 1.35 14.85
N ASN A 87 -11.46 2.07 14.64
CA ASN A 87 -12.57 1.76 13.74
C ASN A 87 -12.36 2.22 12.29
N LEU A 88 -11.49 3.22 12.01
CA LEU A 88 -11.19 3.63 10.63
C LEU A 88 -9.91 2.92 10.14
N THR A 89 -10.12 1.76 9.52
CA THR A 89 -9.04 0.97 8.92
C THR A 89 -8.90 1.27 7.44
N VAL A 90 -7.68 1.53 7.00
CA VAL A 90 -7.31 1.69 5.59
C VAL A 90 -6.38 0.56 5.19
N ALA A 91 -6.76 -0.17 4.14
CA ALA A 91 -5.89 -1.16 3.50
C ALA A 91 -5.11 -0.50 2.36
N ILE A 92 -3.78 -0.57 2.45
CA ILE A 92 -2.88 -0.14 1.39
C ILE A 92 -2.40 -1.39 0.68
N ASN A 93 -2.82 -1.55 -0.57
CA ASN A 93 -2.39 -2.69 -1.39
C ASN A 93 -0.99 -2.45 -1.95
N PRO A 94 -0.22 -3.52 -2.23
CA PRO A 94 1.04 -3.40 -2.97
C PRO A 94 0.84 -2.68 -4.30
N GLY A 95 1.88 -1.99 -4.74
CA GLY A 95 1.92 -1.34 -6.05
C GLY A 95 2.02 -2.33 -7.21
N GLN A 96 2.36 -1.82 -8.39
CA GLN A 96 2.55 -2.65 -9.58
C GLN A 96 3.69 -3.66 -9.39
N PHE A 97 3.52 -4.87 -9.93
CA PHE A 97 4.56 -5.89 -9.96
C PHE A 97 5.88 -5.36 -10.54
N SER A 98 6.98 -5.66 -9.85
CA SER A 98 8.34 -5.30 -10.20
C SER A 98 9.17 -6.57 -10.41
N PRO A 99 9.61 -6.88 -11.64
CA PRO A 99 10.48 -8.01 -11.90
C PRO A 99 11.80 -7.94 -11.12
N SER A 100 12.39 -6.76 -10.96
CA SER A 100 13.70 -6.59 -10.33
C SER A 100 13.70 -6.84 -8.82
N ASN A 101 12.54 -6.71 -8.17
CA ASN A 101 12.39 -6.94 -6.74
C ASN A 101 11.72 -8.28 -6.42
N SER A 102 11.17 -8.96 -7.43
CA SER A 102 10.53 -10.26 -7.26
C SER A 102 11.58 -11.38 -7.18
N LEU A 103 11.17 -12.51 -6.62
CA LEU A 103 12.08 -13.63 -6.36
C LEU A 103 11.57 -14.90 -7.04
N VAL A 104 12.50 -15.69 -7.58
CA VAL A 104 12.24 -17.08 -7.98
C VAL A 104 12.94 -17.98 -6.98
N VAL A 105 12.16 -18.77 -6.25
CA VAL A 105 12.64 -19.65 -5.19
C VAL A 105 12.55 -21.09 -5.68
N PRO A 106 13.68 -21.77 -5.91
CA PRO A 106 13.69 -23.18 -6.25
C PRO A 106 13.27 -24.04 -5.04
N GLU A 107 12.45 -25.08 -5.25
CA GLU A 107 12.16 -26.04 -4.17
C GLU A 107 13.37 -26.95 -3.87
N SER A 108 14.23 -27.18 -4.86
CA SER A 108 15.49 -27.90 -4.73
C SER A 108 16.54 -27.35 -5.69
N THR A 109 17.80 -27.28 -5.27
CA THR A 109 18.92 -26.91 -6.15
C THR A 109 19.52 -28.10 -6.89
N VAL A 110 19.06 -29.32 -6.58
CA VAL A 110 19.51 -30.57 -7.22
C VAL A 110 18.29 -31.36 -7.63
N VAL A 111 18.19 -31.63 -8.93
CA VAL A 111 17.09 -32.38 -9.54
C VAL A 111 17.64 -33.56 -10.31
N LYS A 112 16.96 -34.71 -10.25
CA LYS A 112 17.32 -35.86 -11.08
C LYS A 112 16.63 -35.76 -12.43
N ALA A 113 17.33 -36.19 -13.46
CA ALA A 113 16.75 -36.26 -14.80
C ALA A 113 15.50 -37.16 -14.80
N GLY A 114 14.41 -36.68 -15.40
CA GLY A 114 13.13 -37.39 -15.47
C GLY A 114 12.21 -37.18 -14.26
N GLU A 115 12.66 -36.51 -13.20
CA GLU A 115 11.79 -36.12 -12.08
C GLU A 115 11.15 -34.75 -12.33
N GLN A 116 9.93 -34.56 -11.83
CA GLN A 116 9.27 -33.27 -11.87
C GLN A 116 9.99 -32.30 -10.93
N TYR A 117 10.10 -31.06 -11.39
CA TYR A 117 10.70 -29.98 -10.63
C TYR A 117 9.77 -28.77 -10.60
N SER A 118 9.80 -28.02 -9.50
CA SER A 118 8.97 -26.84 -9.30
C SER A 118 9.80 -25.70 -8.72
N VAL A 119 9.41 -24.49 -9.11
CA VAL A 119 9.91 -23.23 -8.57
C VAL A 119 8.71 -22.39 -8.17
N ILE A 120 8.88 -21.53 -7.19
CA ILE A 120 7.86 -20.57 -6.77
C ILE A 120 8.32 -19.18 -7.19
N ILE A 121 7.46 -18.47 -7.90
CA ILE A 121 7.67 -17.03 -8.15
C ILE A 121 6.96 -16.27 -7.03
N GLN A 122 7.70 -15.51 -6.23
CA GLN A 122 7.12 -14.58 -5.26
C GLN A 122 7.12 -13.17 -5.83
N GLY A 123 5.94 -12.70 -6.24
CA GLY A 123 5.77 -11.36 -6.78
C GLY A 123 5.92 -10.27 -5.71
N ARG A 124 6.60 -9.18 -6.08
CA ARG A 124 6.76 -7.97 -5.27
C ARG A 124 6.60 -6.70 -6.10
N ASP A 125 6.34 -5.56 -5.47
CA ASP A 125 6.35 -4.25 -6.12
C ASP A 125 7.72 -3.54 -6.06
N THR A 126 7.79 -2.30 -6.55
CA THR A 126 9.01 -1.46 -6.54
C THR A 126 9.52 -1.10 -5.14
N TYR A 127 8.67 -1.21 -4.12
CA TYR A 127 9.03 -1.00 -2.71
C TYR A 127 9.24 -2.32 -1.96
N SER A 128 9.29 -3.45 -2.68
CA SER A 128 9.45 -4.80 -2.16
C SER A 128 8.27 -5.32 -1.34
N ASN A 129 7.09 -4.68 -1.43
CA ASN A 129 5.87 -5.21 -0.85
C ASN A 129 5.46 -6.50 -1.56
N LEU A 130 4.94 -7.46 -0.80
CA LEU A 130 4.41 -8.71 -1.37
C LEU A 130 3.16 -8.43 -2.19
N GLN A 131 3.10 -8.97 -3.41
CA GLN A 131 1.86 -9.05 -4.16
C GLN A 131 0.87 -9.94 -3.41
N ILE A 132 -0.41 -9.55 -3.43
CA ILE A 132 -1.50 -10.26 -2.72
C ILE A 132 -2.55 -10.81 -3.69
N ALA A 133 -2.35 -10.61 -4.99
CA ALA A 133 -3.25 -11.04 -6.04
C ALA A 133 -2.45 -11.70 -7.16
N GLY A 134 -3.10 -12.65 -7.83
CA GLY A 134 -2.60 -13.29 -9.05
C GLY A 134 -2.82 -12.44 -10.31
N GLY A 135 -2.81 -13.10 -11.46
CA GLY A 135 -3.23 -12.54 -12.76
C GLY A 135 -2.09 -12.19 -13.72
N LEU A 136 -0.85 -12.54 -13.38
CA LEU A 136 0.30 -12.35 -14.26
C LEU A 136 0.58 -13.63 -15.04
N SER A 137 1.05 -13.44 -16.28
CA SER A 137 1.54 -14.52 -17.13
C SER A 137 3.06 -14.53 -17.11
N PHE A 138 3.65 -15.72 -17.07
CA PHE A 138 5.09 -15.92 -17.10
C PHE A 138 5.47 -16.89 -18.21
N ASP A 139 6.46 -16.50 -18.99
CA ASP A 139 7.12 -17.41 -19.92
C ASP A 139 8.25 -18.14 -19.19
N ILE A 140 8.18 -19.47 -19.19
CA ILE A 140 9.19 -20.32 -18.55
C ILE A 140 10.12 -20.86 -19.63
N SER A 141 11.42 -20.61 -19.48
CA SER A 141 12.45 -21.19 -20.36
C SER A 141 13.59 -21.73 -19.51
N LEU A 142 14.07 -22.93 -19.86
CA LEU A 142 15.23 -23.55 -19.24
C LEU A 142 16.38 -23.52 -20.24
N LYS A 143 17.51 -22.94 -19.83
CA LYS A 143 18.71 -22.87 -20.65
C LYS A 143 19.80 -23.72 -20.00
N THR A 144 20.50 -24.48 -20.83
CA THR A 144 21.72 -25.16 -20.41
C THR A 144 22.91 -24.21 -20.47
N SER A 145 24.03 -24.60 -19.85
CA SER A 145 25.28 -23.85 -19.91
C SER A 145 25.84 -23.69 -21.34
N SER A 146 25.38 -24.49 -22.31
CA SER A 146 25.77 -24.40 -23.71
C SER A 146 24.90 -23.46 -24.56
N SER A 147 24.10 -22.58 -23.91
CA SER A 147 23.11 -21.69 -24.56
C SER A 147 22.02 -22.40 -25.35
N GLN A 148 22.05 -23.73 -25.42
CA GLN A 148 20.99 -24.52 -26.02
C GLN A 148 19.81 -24.60 -25.05
N PRO A 149 18.57 -24.37 -25.53
CA PRO A 149 17.39 -24.58 -24.72
C PRO A 149 17.35 -26.06 -24.29
N ALA A 150 17.14 -26.29 -23.00
CA ALA A 150 16.84 -27.63 -22.52
C ALA A 150 15.40 -27.96 -22.93
N SER A 151 15.15 -29.20 -23.34
CA SER A 151 13.79 -29.67 -23.54
C SER A 151 13.08 -29.74 -22.20
N MET A 152 12.06 -28.90 -22.03
CA MET A 152 11.10 -29.01 -20.94
C MET A 152 9.83 -29.67 -21.48
N TYR A 153 9.32 -30.64 -20.73
CA TYR A 153 8.06 -31.32 -21.03
C TYR A 153 7.05 -30.98 -19.94
N ASP A 154 5.76 -30.89 -20.31
CA ASP A 154 4.62 -30.70 -19.40
C ASP A 154 4.75 -29.50 -18.44
N GLN A 155 5.15 -28.35 -18.97
CA GLN A 155 5.22 -27.12 -18.19
C GLN A 155 3.83 -26.69 -17.75
N LYS A 156 3.67 -26.45 -16.45
CA LYS A 156 2.43 -25.95 -15.86
C LYS A 156 2.72 -24.75 -14.97
N LEU A 157 2.20 -23.59 -15.37
CA LEU A 157 2.13 -22.41 -14.51
C LEU A 157 0.86 -22.51 -13.65
N VAL A 158 0.98 -22.32 -12.35
CA VAL A 158 -0.15 -22.34 -11.42
C VAL A 158 -0.20 -21.03 -10.66
N ASP A 159 -1.03 -20.10 -11.12
CA ASP A 159 -1.36 -18.92 -10.34
C ASP A 159 -2.14 -19.33 -9.08
N ARG A 160 -1.56 -19.03 -7.91
CA ARG A 160 -2.17 -19.34 -6.61
C ARG A 160 -3.15 -18.28 -6.14
N GLY A 161 -3.24 -17.15 -6.85
CA GLY A 161 -4.11 -16.03 -6.51
C GLY A 161 -3.63 -15.16 -5.35
N ASP A 162 -2.49 -15.48 -4.74
CA ASP A 162 -1.91 -14.80 -3.57
C ASP A 162 -0.60 -14.06 -3.90
N GLY A 163 -0.38 -13.74 -5.18
CA GLY A 163 0.87 -13.14 -5.66
C GLY A 163 2.01 -14.15 -5.84
N LYS A 164 1.73 -15.45 -5.67
CA LYS A 164 2.64 -16.55 -6.01
C LYS A 164 2.16 -17.34 -7.22
N TYR A 165 3.11 -17.88 -7.96
CA TYR A 165 2.93 -18.68 -9.17
C TYR A 165 3.82 -19.92 -9.15
#